data_AF-A0A6P0XU13-F1
#
_entry.id   AF-A0A6P0XU13-F1
#
_cell.length_a   1.000
_cell.length_b   1.000
_cell.length_c   1.000
_cell.angle_alpha   90.00
_cell.angle_beta   90.00
_cell.angle_gamma   90.00
#
_symmetry.space_group_name_H-M   'P 1'
#
loop_
_entity.id
_entity.type
_entity.pdbx_description
1 polymer ?
#
loop_
_entity_poly.entity_id
_entity_poly.type
_entity_poly.pdbx_seq_one_letter_code
_entity_poly.pdbx_strand_id
1 'polypeptide(L)'
;MSFKALKGKKVAVLTETEYIPHELDYYSIGFSVLGATVDFMTNLWGEASRTIVSDVDAPGKQVYSMEVDKDPKDYDPNDYDIVLMSANYCSVRLREIPPMGSLGSIEELQTPPAVQFFKKAMENKQIVKGALCHGL
;
A
#
# COMPACT_ATOMS: atom_id res chain seq x y z
N MET A 1 -31.75 5.16 1.80
CA MET A 1 -30.71 5.79 0.96
C MET A 1 -29.37 5.23 1.39
N SER A 2 -28.55 4.70 0.47
CA SER A 2 -27.18 4.31 0.80
C SER A 2 -26.35 5.59 0.94
N PHE A 3 -25.77 5.81 2.13
CA PHE A 3 -24.92 6.97 2.41
C PHE A 3 -23.55 6.76 1.74
N LYS A 4 -23.34 7.43 0.60
CA LYS A 4 -22.09 7.35 -0.19
C LYS A 4 -21.21 8.57 0.05
N ALA A 5 -20.70 8.72 1.27
CA ALA A 5 -19.90 9.89 1.67
C ALA A 5 -18.62 10.10 0.85
N LEU A 6 -18.07 9.03 0.25
CA LEU A 6 -16.83 9.05 -0.51
C LEU A 6 -17.07 8.82 -2.00
N LYS A 7 -18.27 9.15 -2.51
CA LYS A 7 -18.62 8.95 -3.92
C LYS A 7 -17.58 9.60 -4.84
N GLY A 8 -16.96 8.79 -5.69
CA GLY A 8 -15.99 9.23 -6.70
C GLY A 8 -14.59 9.53 -6.16
N LYS A 9 -14.34 9.22 -4.88
CA LYS A 9 -13.02 9.36 -4.26
C LYS A 9 -12.13 8.16 -4.59
N LYS A 10 -10.83 8.40 -4.70
CA LYS A 10 -9.83 7.36 -4.97
C LYS A 10 -8.92 7.15 -3.76
N VAL A 11 -8.68 5.88 -3.42
CA VAL A 11 -7.80 5.46 -2.31
C VAL A 11 -6.64 4.65 -2.87
N ALA A 12 -5.41 5.05 -2.60
CA ALA A 12 -4.23 4.23 -2.82
C ALA A 12 -3.86 3.52 -1.51
N VAL A 13 -3.62 2.21 -1.56
CA VAL A 13 -3.17 1.40 -0.43
C VAL A 13 -1.86 0.72 -0.79
N LEU A 14 -0.76 1.20 -0.22
CA LEU A 14 0.53 0.52 -0.29
C LEU A 14 0.47 -0.74 0.57
N THR A 15 0.78 -1.88 -0.05
CA THR A 15 0.73 -3.20 0.58
C THR A 15 1.85 -4.11 0.09
N GLU A 16 2.09 -5.17 0.86
CA GLU A 16 3.19 -6.10 0.64
C GLU A 16 2.86 -7.46 1.27
N THR A 17 3.58 -8.51 0.88
CA THR A 17 3.58 -9.82 1.56
C THR A 17 3.72 -9.65 3.07
N GLU A 18 3.07 -10.56 3.81
CA GLU A 18 2.72 -10.48 5.23
C GLU A 18 1.58 -9.50 5.52
N TYR A 19 0.71 -9.24 4.55
CA TYR A 19 -0.50 -8.44 4.76
C TYR A 19 -1.50 -9.15 5.68
N ILE A 20 -2.38 -8.37 6.31
CA ILE A 20 -3.49 -8.87 7.13
C ILE A 20 -4.75 -8.96 6.27
N PRO A 21 -5.30 -10.15 5.95
CA PRO A 21 -6.42 -10.28 5.01
C PRO A 21 -7.64 -9.43 5.37
N HIS A 22 -8.04 -9.45 6.65
CA HIS A 22 -9.19 -8.69 7.11
C HIS A 22 -9.01 -7.17 7.02
N GLU A 23 -7.76 -6.67 7.07
CA GLU A 23 -7.48 -5.24 6.88
C GLU A 23 -7.77 -4.84 5.43
N LEU A 24 -7.27 -5.63 4.46
CA LEU A 24 -7.43 -5.35 3.04
C LEU A 24 -8.88 -5.56 2.58
N ASP A 25 -9.58 -6.56 3.13
CA ASP A 25 -11.02 -6.74 2.94
C ASP A 25 -11.79 -5.50 3.42
N TYR A 26 -11.42 -4.96 4.59
CA TYR A 26 -12.07 -3.78 5.14
C TYR A 26 -11.82 -2.54 4.26
N TYR A 27 -10.63 -2.37 3.69
CA TYR A 27 -10.38 -1.31 2.72
C TYR A 27 -11.24 -1.50 1.47
N SER A 28 -11.15 -2.66 0.83
CA SER A 28 -11.87 -2.93 -0.42
C SER A 28 -13.38 -2.76 -0.24
N ILE A 29 -13.97 -3.44 0.73
CA ILE A 29 -15.42 -3.44 0.96
C ILE A 29 -15.87 -2.10 1.57
N GLY A 30 -15.18 -1.63 2.62
CA GLY A 30 -15.59 -0.44 3.37
C GLY A 30 -15.58 0.83 2.51
N PHE A 31 -14.50 1.07 1.77
CA PHE A 31 -14.44 2.22 0.86
C PHE A 31 -15.42 2.08 -0.30
N SER A 32 -15.61 0.88 -0.86
CA SER A 32 -16.58 0.64 -1.94
C SER A 32 -18.01 0.90 -1.50
N VAL A 33 -18.40 0.48 -0.29
CA VAL A 33 -19.73 0.76 0.28
C VAL A 33 -19.98 2.27 0.42
N LEU A 34 -18.93 3.03 0.75
CA LEU A 34 -18.98 4.50 0.83
C LEU A 34 -18.89 5.20 -0.54
N GLY A 35 -18.66 4.45 -1.63
CA GLY A 35 -18.66 4.95 -3.01
C GLY A 35 -17.29 5.36 -3.56
N ALA A 36 -16.20 5.01 -2.88
CA ALA A 36 -14.84 5.21 -3.35
C ALA A 36 -14.31 3.98 -4.11
N THR A 37 -13.20 4.14 -4.82
CA THR A 37 -12.44 3.04 -5.43
C THR A 37 -11.09 2.89 -4.75
N VAL A 38 -10.59 1.65 -4.66
CA VAL A 38 -9.35 1.31 -3.98
C VAL A 38 -8.37 0.70 -4.96
N ASP A 39 -7.14 1.22 -4.99
CA ASP A 39 -6.00 0.67 -5.70
C ASP A 39 -5.00 0.11 -4.68
N PHE A 40 -4.79 -1.21 -4.69
CA PHE A 40 -3.68 -1.82 -3.96
C PHE A 40 -2.40 -1.72 -4.79
N MET A 41 -1.28 -1.37 -4.14
CA MET A 41 -0.01 -1.13 -4.83
C MET A 41 1.14 -1.77 -4.07
N THR A 42 2.10 -2.34 -4.80
CA THR A 42 3.33 -2.90 -4.25
C THR A 42 4.48 -2.67 -5.24
N ASN A 43 5.74 -2.78 -4.81
CA ASN A 43 6.84 -2.77 -5.76
C ASN A 43 6.78 -4.05 -6.61
N LEU A 44 6.61 -3.89 -7.93
CA LEU A 44 6.46 -5.01 -8.86
C LEU A 44 7.82 -5.53 -9.35
N TRP A 45 8.93 -4.86 -9.00
CA TRP A 45 10.28 -5.30 -9.35
C TRP A 45 10.53 -5.47 -10.85
N GLY A 46 9.78 -4.72 -11.67
CA GLY A 46 9.89 -4.76 -13.14
C GLY A 46 8.91 -5.74 -13.82
N GLU A 47 8.15 -6.51 -13.05
CA GLU A 47 7.12 -7.41 -13.58
C GLU A 47 5.77 -6.69 -13.81
N ALA A 48 4.88 -7.30 -14.58
CA ALA A 48 3.55 -6.76 -14.87
C ALA A 48 2.59 -6.86 -13.67
N SER A 49 2.76 -7.88 -12.83
CA SER A 49 2.02 -8.07 -11.59
C SER A 49 2.85 -8.92 -10.62
N ARG A 50 2.43 -8.94 -9.37
CA ARG A 50 3.07 -9.73 -8.30
C ARG A 50 2.02 -10.33 -7.40
N THR A 51 2.20 -11.60 -7.04
CA THR A 51 1.41 -12.23 -5.98
C THR A 51 2.04 -11.91 -4.63
N ILE A 52 1.25 -11.33 -3.73
CA ILE A 52 1.61 -11.16 -2.32
C ILE A 52 0.80 -12.14 -1.46
N VAL A 53 1.35 -12.49 -0.31
CA VAL A 53 0.82 -13.56 0.57
C VAL A 53 0.55 -13.00 1.97
N SER A 54 -0.52 -13.46 2.61
CA SER A 54 -0.90 -13.01 3.95
C SER A 54 0.10 -13.45 5.03
N ASP A 55 0.05 -12.80 6.19
CA ASP A 55 0.84 -13.24 7.34
C ASP A 55 0.48 -14.66 7.84
N VAL A 56 1.40 -15.23 8.61
CA VAL A 56 1.22 -16.48 9.36
C VAL A 56 1.77 -16.27 10.77
N ASP A 57 0.92 -15.80 11.67
CA ASP A 57 1.25 -15.48 13.07
C ASP A 57 0.94 -16.65 14.04
N ALA A 58 0.30 -17.71 13.56
CA ALA A 58 -0.05 -18.87 14.36
C ALA A 58 0.08 -20.18 13.54
N PRO A 59 0.48 -21.30 14.17
CA PRO A 59 0.50 -22.60 13.52
C PRO A 59 -0.86 -22.98 12.93
N GLY A 60 -0.87 -23.43 11.68
CA GLY A 60 -2.10 -23.88 11.00
C GLY A 60 -3.02 -22.75 10.52
N LYS A 61 -2.61 -21.48 10.63
CA LYS A 61 -3.36 -20.36 10.03
C LYS A 61 -3.43 -20.53 8.52
N GLN A 62 -4.63 -20.32 7.98
CA GLN A 62 -4.85 -20.35 6.53
C GLN A 62 -4.09 -19.21 5.85
N VAL A 63 -3.36 -19.56 4.80
CA VAL A 63 -2.64 -18.60 3.97
C VAL A 63 -3.54 -18.13 2.84
N TYR A 64 -3.60 -16.81 2.65
CA TYR A 64 -4.28 -16.17 1.53
C TYR A 64 -3.25 -15.51 0.62
N SER A 65 -3.61 -15.36 -0.65
CA SER A 65 -2.79 -14.64 -1.63
C SER A 65 -3.65 -13.70 -2.44
N MET A 66 -3.05 -12.62 -2.92
CA MET A 66 -3.68 -11.70 -3.86
C MET A 66 -2.67 -11.26 -4.92
N GLU A 67 -3.16 -11.05 -6.13
CA GLU A 67 -2.38 -10.46 -7.21
C GLU A 67 -2.51 -8.93 -7.16
N VAL A 68 -1.38 -8.24 -7.28
CA VAL A 68 -1.28 -6.79 -7.35
C VAL A 68 -0.56 -6.42 -8.65
N ASP A 69 -1.14 -5.51 -9.42
CA ASP A 69 -0.69 -5.12 -10.76
C ASP A 69 -0.36 -3.62 -10.87
N LYS A 70 -0.26 -2.92 -9.72
CA LYS A 70 0.05 -1.49 -9.66
C LYS A 70 1.34 -1.25 -8.90
N ASP A 71 2.32 -0.67 -9.59
CA ASP A 71 3.58 -0.22 -9.00
C ASP A 71 3.49 1.27 -8.61
N PRO A 72 3.82 1.67 -7.38
CA PRO A 72 3.83 3.09 -6.98
C PRO A 72 4.62 4.01 -7.92
N LYS A 73 5.64 3.51 -8.63
CA LYS A 73 6.43 4.31 -9.58
C LYS A 73 5.61 4.82 -10.78
N ASP A 74 4.52 4.13 -11.12
CA ASP A 74 3.72 4.38 -12.33
C ASP A 74 2.51 5.30 -12.05
N TYR A 75 2.33 5.76 -10.81
CA TYR A 75 1.19 6.55 -10.37
C TYR A 75 1.61 7.85 -9.66
N ASP A 76 0.82 8.91 -9.84
CA ASP A 76 0.97 10.15 -9.06
C ASP A 76 0.07 10.08 -7.81
N PRO A 77 0.60 10.24 -6.57
CA PRO A 77 -0.24 10.28 -5.37
C PRO A 77 -1.29 11.42 -5.40
N ASN A 78 -1.10 12.47 -6.19
CA ASN A 78 -2.09 13.55 -6.34
C ASN A 78 -3.35 13.12 -7.11
N ASP A 79 -3.35 11.95 -7.76
CA ASP A 79 -4.54 11.36 -8.38
C ASP A 79 -5.42 10.60 -7.37
N TYR A 80 -5.08 10.67 -6.08
CA TYR A 80 -5.77 10.00 -4.98
C TYR A 80 -6.20 11.02 -3.91
N ASP A 81 -7.36 10.78 -3.30
CA ASP A 81 -7.86 11.58 -2.18
C ASP A 81 -7.35 11.05 -0.84
N ILE A 82 -7.03 9.75 -0.78
CA ILE A 82 -6.57 9.04 0.41
C ILE A 82 -5.38 8.16 0.03
N VAL A 83 -4.31 8.22 0.82
CA VAL A 83 -3.14 7.34 0.69
C VAL A 83 -2.90 6.61 2.01
N LEU A 84 -2.94 5.29 1.97
CA LEU A 84 -2.73 4.43 3.13
C LEU A 84 -1.48 3.58 2.97
N MET A 85 -0.75 3.40 4.06
CA MET A 85 0.23 2.32 4.23
C MET A 85 -0.41 1.23 5.07
N SER A 86 -0.57 0.03 4.51
CA SER A 86 -1.14 -1.13 5.24
C SER A 86 -0.27 -1.54 6.43
N ALA A 87 -0.86 -2.31 7.34
CA ALA A 87 -0.20 -2.74 8.57
C ALA A 87 0.95 -3.73 8.33
N ASN A 88 1.49 -4.24 9.45
CA ASN A 88 2.64 -5.13 9.48
C ASN A 88 3.89 -4.48 8.88
N TYR A 89 4.78 -5.25 8.26
CA TYR A 89 6.09 -4.77 7.77
C TYR A 89 6.05 -4.10 6.39
N CYS A 90 4.89 -3.59 5.95
CA CYS A 90 4.72 -3.00 4.62
C CYS A 90 5.73 -1.86 4.36
N SER A 91 5.81 -0.87 5.25
CA SER A 91 6.74 0.26 5.12
C SER A 91 8.21 -0.16 5.14
N VAL A 92 8.53 -1.23 5.88
CA VAL A 92 9.88 -1.79 6.04
C VAL A 92 10.33 -2.49 4.77
N ARG A 93 9.43 -3.24 4.14
CA ARG A 93 9.71 -3.98 2.89
C ARG A 93 9.71 -3.06 1.68
N LEU A 94 8.79 -2.10 1.61
CA LEU A 94 8.69 -1.19 0.47
C LEU A 94 9.78 -0.10 0.43
N ARG A 95 10.55 0.09 1.51
CA ARG A 95 11.75 0.95 1.52
C ARG A 95 13.04 0.21 1.17
N GLU A 96 12.95 -1.06 0.78
CA GLU A 96 14.13 -1.87 0.50
C GLU A 96 14.92 -1.31 -0.69
N ILE A 97 16.24 -1.23 -0.51
CA ILE A 97 17.20 -0.82 -1.54
C ILE A 97 17.85 -2.08 -2.10
N PRO A 98 17.68 -2.38 -3.39
CA PRO A 98 18.34 -3.52 -4.01
C PRO A 98 19.88 -3.38 -3.99
N PRO A 99 20.63 -4.49 -3.80
CA PRO A 99 20.13 -5.84 -3.54
C PRO A 99 19.59 -6.01 -2.11
N MET A 100 18.62 -6.91 -1.93
CA MET A 100 17.97 -7.21 -0.65
C MET A 100 18.99 -7.42 0.48
N GLY A 101 18.76 -6.75 1.61
CA GLY A 101 19.67 -6.78 2.77
C GLY A 101 20.82 -5.78 2.71
N SER A 102 20.93 -4.97 1.64
CA SER A 102 21.83 -3.82 1.61
C SER A 102 21.37 -2.75 2.61
N LEU A 103 22.33 -2.14 3.33
CA LEU A 103 22.07 -0.93 4.10
C LEU A 103 21.88 0.30 3.20
N GLY A 104 22.31 0.20 1.93
CA GLY A 104 22.40 1.31 0.99
C GLY A 104 23.29 2.45 1.48
N SER A 105 23.28 3.56 0.76
CA SER A 105 23.76 4.87 1.21
C SER A 105 22.62 5.73 1.76
N ILE A 106 22.95 6.81 2.46
CA ILE A 106 21.95 7.77 2.97
C ILE A 106 21.12 8.35 1.81
N GLU A 107 21.78 8.59 0.68
CA GLU A 107 21.17 9.10 -0.55
C GLU A 107 20.19 8.09 -1.16
N GLU A 108 20.50 6.80 -1.07
CA GLU A 108 19.67 5.72 -1.62
C GLU A 108 18.38 5.49 -0.82
N LEU A 109 18.32 5.88 0.47
CA LEU A 109 17.12 5.73 1.31
C LEU A 109 15.86 6.42 0.75
N GLN A 110 16.02 7.41 -0.12
CA GLN A 110 14.91 8.14 -0.74
C GLN A 110 14.58 7.65 -2.16
N THR A 111 15.27 6.62 -2.65
CA THR A 111 15.10 6.11 -4.02
C THR A 111 13.98 5.09 -4.20
N PRO A 112 13.55 4.28 -3.21
CA PRO A 112 12.49 3.32 -3.42
C PRO A 112 11.18 4.00 -3.89
N PRO A 113 10.47 3.45 -4.89
CA PRO A 113 9.26 4.07 -5.44
C PRO A 113 8.20 4.39 -4.39
N ALA A 114 7.95 3.49 -3.44
CA ALA A 114 6.99 3.71 -2.37
C ALA A 114 7.38 4.88 -1.45
N VAL A 115 8.68 5.06 -1.19
CA VAL A 115 9.19 6.18 -0.39
C VAL A 115 8.93 7.50 -1.12
N GLN A 116 9.21 7.56 -2.42
CA GLN A 116 8.96 8.75 -3.23
C GLN A 116 7.46 9.07 -3.36
N PHE A 117 6.65 8.05 -3.61
CA PHE A 117 5.19 8.16 -3.69
C PHE A 117 4.62 8.72 -2.37
N PHE A 118 4.97 8.12 -1.23
CA PHE A 118 4.45 8.56 0.06
C PHE A 118 5.00 9.92 0.48
N LYS A 119 6.27 10.23 0.19
CA LYS A 119 6.85 11.57 0.40
C LYS A 119 6.06 12.64 -0.34
N LYS A 120 5.77 12.43 -1.63
CA LYS A 120 4.98 13.36 -2.43
C LYS A 120 3.52 13.46 -1.93
N ALA A 121 2.93 12.36 -1.45
CA ALA A 121 1.63 12.40 -0.79
C ALA A 121 1.66 13.29 0.49
N MET A 122 2.71 13.17 1.30
CA MET A 122 2.90 13.97 2.52
C MET A 122 3.03 15.47 2.25
N GLU A 123 3.62 15.86 1.13
CA GLU A 123 3.74 17.27 0.70
C GLU A 123 2.38 17.90 0.33
N ASN A 124 1.42 17.11 -0.14
CA ASN A 124 0.08 17.61 -0.48
C ASN A 124 -0.88 17.55 0.72
N LYS A 125 -1.22 18.72 1.29
CA LYS A 125 -2.11 18.83 2.46
C LYS A 125 -3.57 18.41 2.22
N GLN A 126 -4.01 18.27 0.98
CA GLN A 126 -5.38 17.87 0.64
C GLN A 126 -5.59 16.36 0.68
N ILE A 127 -4.51 15.57 0.59
CA ILE A 127 -4.57 14.12 0.68
C ILE A 127 -4.71 13.72 2.15
N VAL A 128 -5.67 12.87 2.47
CA VAL A 128 -5.75 12.20 3.77
C VAL A 128 -4.75 11.04 3.78
N LYS A 129 -3.91 10.97 4.81
CA LYS A 129 -2.92 9.89 4.94
C LYS A 129 -3.19 9.05 6.17
N GLY A 130 -2.95 7.75 6.05
CA GLY A 130 -2.95 6.82 7.15
C GLY A 130 -1.75 5.89 7.07
N ALA A 131 -1.15 5.61 8.22
CA ALA A 131 -0.09 4.62 8.35
C ALA A 131 -0.48 3.70 9.51
N LEU A 132 -0.77 2.43 9.22
CA LEU A 132 -1.36 1.52 10.18
C LEU A 132 -0.29 0.69 10.86
N CYS A 133 -0.37 0.54 12.19
CA CYS A 133 0.57 -0.27 12.97
C CYS A 133 2.05 0.14 12.73
N HIS A 134 2.87 -0.73 12.14
CA HIS A 134 4.27 -0.46 11.77
C HIS A 134 4.42 0.25 10.42
N GLY A 135 3.32 0.71 9.82
CA GLY A 135 3.32 1.44 8.55
C GLY A 135 3.92 2.85 8.62
N LEU A 136 4.15 3.41 9.81
CA LEU A 136 4.84 4.69 10.01
C LEU A 136 6.37 4.45 10.13
#